data_AF-A0AAI8U2J0-F1
#
_entry.id   AF-A0AAI8U2J0-F1
#
_cell.length_a   1.000
_cell.length_b   1.000
_cell.length_c   1.000
_cell.angle_alpha   90.00
_cell.angle_beta   90.00
_cell.angle_gamma   90.00
#
_symmetry.space_group_name_H-M   'P 1'
#
loop_
_entity.id
_entity.type
_entity.pdbx_description
1 polymer ?
#
loop_
_entity_poly.entity_id
_entity_poly.type
_entity_poly.pdbx_seq_one_letter_code
_entity_poly.pdbx_strand_id
1 'polypeptide(L)' 'MTKTACDPDIDMITSVEDEQEVVDRTLADVGLTFDELAAEAETHHFSTVEARLAWLLIGELYKR' A
#
# COMPACT_ATOMS: atom_id res chain seq x y z
N MET A 1 -1.51 25.72 22.63
CA MET A 1 -0.81 24.59 21.98
C MET A 1 -1.84 23.52 21.69
N THR A 2 -2.46 23.56 20.51
CA THR A 2 -3.51 22.61 20.13
C THR A 2 -2.85 21.31 19.68
N LYS A 3 -3.07 20.26 20.48
CA LYS A 3 -2.70 18.87 20.22
C LYS A 3 -3.33 18.44 18.89
N THR A 4 -2.53 18.36 17.84
CA THR A 4 -2.90 17.64 16.62
C THR A 4 -3.01 16.18 17.00
N ALA A 5 -4.24 15.72 17.25
CA ALA A 5 -4.53 14.30 17.25
C ALA A 5 -4.38 13.85 15.79
N CYS A 6 -3.28 13.15 15.48
CA CYS A 6 -3.28 12.26 14.32
C CYS A 6 -4.35 11.20 14.60
N ASP A 7 -5.33 11.10 13.71
CA ASP A 7 -6.19 9.93 13.61
C ASP A 7 -5.31 8.66 13.64
N PRO A 8 -5.66 7.63 14.43
CA PRO A 8 -4.88 6.41 14.56
C PRO A 8 -4.95 5.49 13.33
N ASP A 9 -5.72 5.83 12.30
CA ASP A 9 -5.92 4.99 11.13
C ASP A 9 -4.86 5.17 10.03
N ILE A 10 -3.94 6.13 10.18
CA ILE A 10 -2.81 6.30 9.26
C ILE A 10 -1.53 5.93 10.00
N ASP A 11 -1.16 4.65 9.91
CA ASP A 11 0.16 4.17 10.35
C ASP A 11 1.25 4.93 9.61
N MET A 12 2.00 5.75 10.35
CA MET A 12 3.15 6.45 9.83
C MET A 12 4.34 5.48 9.89
N ILE A 13 4.81 5.03 8.73
CA ILE A 13 5.93 4.09 8.63
C ILE A 13 7.21 4.76 9.15
N THR A 14 7.83 4.21 10.19
CA THR A 14 9.05 4.77 10.79
C THR A 14 10.31 3.89 10.64
N SER A 15 10.15 2.60 10.32
CA SER A 15 11.24 1.64 10.13
C SER A 15 11.00 0.71 8.93
N VAL A 16 12.06 0.09 8.40
CA VAL A 16 11.99 -0.86 7.27
C VAL A 16 11.17 -2.11 7.61
N GLU A 17 11.18 -2.53 8.87
CA GLU A 17 10.33 -3.63 9.36
C GLU A 17 8.84 -3.27 9.29
N ASP A 18 8.49 -2.00 9.55
CA ASP A 18 7.12 -1.49 9.40
C ASP A 18 6.68 -1.45 7.92
N GLU A 19 7.61 -1.22 6.98
CA GLU A 19 7.32 -1.19 5.54
C GLU A 19 6.80 -2.54 5.05
N GLN A 20 7.48 -3.63 5.43
CA GLN A 20 7.11 -4.98 5.01
C GLN A 20 5.72 -5.37 5.57
N GLU A 21 5.46 -5.08 6.85
CA GLU A 21 4.15 -5.35 7.47
C GLU A 21 3.02 -4.57 6.81
N VAL A 22 3.26 -3.32 6.40
CA VAL A 22 2.26 -2.52 5.68
C VAL A 22 1.99 -3.09 4.30
N VAL A 23 3.03 -3.55 3.58
CA VAL A 23 2.87 -4.23 2.29
C VAL A 23 2.03 -5.49 2.44
N ASP A 24 2.38 -6.36 3.39
CA ASP A 24 1.66 -7.61 3.64
C ASP A 24 0.20 -7.37 4.03
N ARG A 25 -0.05 -6.39 4.92
CA ARG A 25 -1.41 -6.00 5.31
C ARG A 25 -2.23 -5.48 4.14
N THR A 26 -1.63 -4.61 3.32
CA THR A 26 -2.31 -4.01 2.16
C THR A 26 -2.65 -5.06 1.11
N LEU A 27 -1.74 -5.99 0.83
CA LEU A 27 -1.98 -7.11 -0.08
C LEU A 27 -3.06 -8.06 0.45
N ALA A 28 -3.06 -8.33 1.75
CA ALA A 28 -4.10 -9.13 2.40
C ALA A 28 -5.49 -8.46 2.34
N ASP A 29 -5.55 -7.13 2.47
CA ASP A 29 -6.79 -6.34 2.39
C ASP A 29 -7.40 -6.37 0.98
N VAL A 30 -6.58 -6.15 -0.05
CA VAL A 30 -7.04 -6.22 -1.45
C VAL A 30 -7.23 -7.66 -1.95
N GLY A 31 -6.73 -8.65 -1.21
CA GLY A 31 -6.82 -10.06 -1.56
C GLY A 31 -6.01 -10.45 -2.81
N LEU A 32 -4.97 -9.69 -3.13
CA LEU A 32 -4.09 -9.92 -4.28
C LEU A 32 -2.67 -10.19 -3.81
N THR A 33 -1.94 -11.01 -4.55
CA THR A 33 -0.50 -11.09 -4.43
C THR A 33 0.17 -9.88 -5.09
N PHE A 34 1.42 -9.61 -4.72
CA PHE A 34 2.19 -8.54 -5.35
C PHE A 34 2.34 -8.75 -6.86
N ASP A 35 2.59 -9.98 -7.31
CA ASP A 35 2.72 -10.30 -8.74
C ASP A 35 1.42 -10.02 -9.52
N GLU A 36 0.26 -10.35 -8.94
CA GLU A 36 -1.05 -10.04 -9.54
C GLU A 36 -1.26 -8.53 -9.63
N LEU A 37 -0.95 -7.81 -8.55
CA LEU A 37 -1.06 -6.36 -8.51
C LEU A 37 -0.10 -5.68 -9.52
N ALA A 38 1.11 -6.22 -9.68
CA ALA A 38 2.08 -5.76 -10.66
C ALA A 38 1.60 -6.01 -12.10
N ALA A 39 1.01 -7.18 -12.38
CA ALA A 39 0.43 -7.49 -13.69
C ALA A 39 -0.73 -6.55 -14.05
N GLU A 40 -1.59 -6.21 -13.08
CA GLU A 40 -2.63 -5.19 -13.25
C GLU A 40 -2.05 -3.80 -13.55
N ALA A 41 -0.95 -3.44 -12.87
CA ALA A 41 -0.28 -2.18 -13.09
C ALA A 41 0.42 -2.07 -14.45
N GLU A 42 1.05 -3.15 -14.93
CA GLU A 42 1.66 -3.20 -16.26
C GLU A 42 0.64 -2.98 -17.38
N THR A 43 -0.57 -3.49 -17.20
CA THR A 43 -1.67 -3.33 -18.16
C THR A 43 -2.46 -2.04 -17.97
N HIS A 44 -2.13 -1.24 -16.94
CA HIS A 44 -2.88 -0.06 -16.49
C HIS A 44 -4.37 -0.35 -16.22
N HIS A 45 -4.71 -1.61 -15.95
CA HIS A 45 -6.07 -2.06 -15.72
C HIS A 45 -6.17 -2.76 -14.36
N PHE A 46 -6.75 -2.04 -13.40
CA PHE A 46 -6.95 -2.55 -12.05
C PHE A 46 -8.34 -3.14 -11.90
N SER A 47 -8.42 -4.31 -11.26
CA SER A 47 -9.68 -5.01 -11.00
C SER A 47 -10.58 -4.22 -10.06
N THR A 48 -9.99 -3.48 -9.11
CA THR A 48 -10.69 -2.65 -8.14
C THR A 48 -10.00 -1.30 -7.93
N VAL A 49 -10.73 -0.37 -7.30
CA VAL A 49 -10.14 0.91 -6.87
C VAL A 49 -9.14 0.69 -5.75
N GLU A 50 -9.40 -0.23 -4.82
CA GLU A 50 -8.45 -0.56 -3.76
C GLU A 50 -7.14 -1.12 -4.33
N ALA A 51 -7.18 -1.99 -5.34
CA ALA A 51 -5.98 -2.48 -6.03
C ALA A 51 -5.16 -1.31 -6.63
N ARG A 52 -5.83 -0.36 -7.29
CA ARG A 52 -5.15 0.84 -7.80
C ARG A 52 -4.48 1.65 -6.68
N LEU A 53 -5.14 1.81 -5.53
CA LEU A 53 -4.60 2.53 -4.39
C LEU A 53 -3.44 1.78 -3.73
N ALA A 54 -3.55 0.45 -3.60
CA ALA A 54 -2.49 -0.41 -3.11
C ALA A 54 -1.24 -0.30 -3.99
N TRP A 55 -1.40 -0.28 -5.32
CA TRP A 55 -0.26 -0.09 -6.23
C TRP A 55 0.38 1.30 -6.10
N LEU A 56 -0.40 2.36 -5.87
CA LEU A 56 0.16 3.70 -5.61
C LEU A 56 0.95 3.75 -4.30
N LEU A 57 0.54 2.99 -3.29
CA LEU A 57 1.21 2.92 -2.00
C LEU A 57 2.51 2.09 -2.09
N ILE A 58 2.43 0.90 -2.71
CA ILE A 58 3.52 -0.09 -2.72
C ILE A 58 4.45 0.09 -3.92
N GLY A 59 3.89 0.33 -5.11
CA GLY A 59 4.64 0.39 -6.37
C GLY A 59 5.67 1.52 -6.43
N GLU A 60 5.45 2.61 -5.70
CA GLU A 60 6.44 3.70 -5.53
C GLU A 60 7.68 3.25 -4.74
N LEU A 61 7.53 2.30 -3.80
CA LEU A 61 8.66 1.75 -3.03
C LEU A 61 9.58 0.92 -3.92
N TYR A 62 9.05 0.31 -4.98
CA TYR A 62 9.77 -0.63 -5.85
C TYR A 62 10.48 0.01 -7.05
N LYS A 63 10.18 1.27 -7.38
CA LYS A 63 10.83 2.01 -8.50
C LYS A 63 12.16 2.68 -8.14
N ARG A 64 12.70 2.44 -6.93
CA ARG A 64 13.98 2.98 -6.48
C ARG A 64 15.19 2.24 -7.03
#